data_AF-A0A353NLH1-F1
#
_entry.id   AF-A0A353NLH1-F1
#
_cell.length_a   1.000
_cell.length_b   1.000
_cell.length_c   1.000
_cell.angle_alpha   90.00
_cell.angle_beta   90.00
_cell.angle_gamma   90.00
#
_symmetry.space_group_name_H-M   'P 1'
#
loop_
_entity.id
_entity.type
_entity.pdbx_description
1 polymer ?
#
loop_
_entity_poly.entity_id
_entity_poly.type
_entity_poly.pdbx_seq_one_letter_code
_entity_poly.pdbx_strand_id
1 'polypeptide(L)' 'FAGKKIGYPKIGAGLGGGNWDRISAIIDEELAGEDHSLVLYTP' A
#
# COMPACT_ATOMS: atom_id res chain seq x y z
N PHE A 1 -8.93 0.21 11.24
CA PHE A 1 -8.85 -1.24 11.51
C PHE A 1 -8.05 -1.52 12.78
N ALA A 2 -8.21 -0.66 13.80
CA ALA A 2 -7.34 -0.60 14.96
C ALA A 2 -7.01 -1.97 15.57
N GLY A 3 -5.72 -2.26 15.67
CA GLY A 3 -5.18 -3.51 16.21
C GLY A 3 -5.05 -4.66 15.20
N LYS A 4 -5.40 -4.47 13.92
CA LYS A 4 -5.19 -5.46 12.85
C LYS A 4 -4.09 -5.03 11.89
N LYS A 5 -3.45 -6.03 11.26
CA LYS A 5 -2.43 -5.82 10.23
C LYS A 5 -3.05 -5.79 8.84
N ILE A 6 -2.70 -4.79 8.03
CA ILE A 6 -3.15 -4.63 6.64
C ILE A 6 -1.97 -4.92 5.71
N GLY A 7 -2.04 -6.02 4.96
CA GLY A 7 -1.11 -6.31 3.88
C GLY A 7 -1.76 -6.03 2.52
N TYR A 8 -1.10 -5.27 1.65
CA TYR A 8 -1.61 -5.00 0.30
C TYR A 8 -0.49 -5.10 -0.76
N PRO A 9 -0.80 -5.49 -2.00
CA PRO A 9 0.16 -5.47 -3.10
C PRO A 9 0.36 -4.04 -3.66
N LYS A 10 1.20 -3.87 -4.68
CA LYS A 10 1.27 -2.59 -5.41
C LYS A 10 -0.05 -2.28 -6.12
N ILE A 11 -0.84 -1.39 -5.55
CA ILE A 11 -2.11 -0.90 -6.11
C ILE A 11 -1.81 0.17 -7.18
N GLY A 12 -2.46 0.09 -8.34
CA GLY A 12 -2.42 1.15 -9.38
C GLY A 12 -1.10 1.34 -10.14
N ALA A 13 0.04 0.84 -9.64
CA ALA A 13 1.36 0.99 -10.27
C ALA A 13 1.83 -0.22 -11.10
N GLY A 14 1.05 -1.30 -11.16
CA GLY A 14 1.30 -2.45 -12.03
C GLY A 14 0.77 -2.19 -13.45
N LEU A 15 -0.26 -2.94 -13.85
CA LEU A 15 -0.87 -2.81 -15.18
C LEU A 15 -1.46 -1.42 -15.49
N GLY A 16 -1.79 -0.64 -14.46
CA GLY A 16 -2.32 0.73 -14.62
C GLY A 16 -1.24 1.79 -14.89
N GLY A 17 0.04 1.47 -14.72
CA GLY A 17 1.15 2.40 -15.00
C GLY A 17 1.20 3.65 -14.12
N GLY A 18 0.48 3.66 -12.99
CA GLY A 18 0.49 4.80 -12.06
C GLY A 18 1.86 4.99 -11.40
N ASN A 19 2.19 6.24 -11.08
CA ASN A 19 3.41 6.55 -10.33
C ASN A 19 3.28 6.01 -8.90
N TRP A 20 4.06 4.97 -8.57
CA TRP A 20 4.02 4.32 -7.26
C TRP A 20 4.34 5.28 -6.12
N ASP A 21 5.31 6.18 -6.27
CA ASP A 21 5.72 7.09 -5.19
C ASP A 21 4.57 8.02 -4.78
N ARG A 22 3.78 8.46 -5.76
CA ARG A 22 2.56 9.24 -5.49
C ARG A 22 1.48 8.40 -4.82
N ILE A 23 1.31 7.17 -5.27
CA ILE A 23 0.28 6.27 -4.74
C ILE A 23 0.61 5.83 -3.30
N SER A 24 1.87 5.47 -3.02
CA SER A 24 2.29 5.08 -1.69
C SER A 24 2.13 6.23 -0.70
N ALA A 25 2.47 7.46 -1.10
CA ALA A 25 2.27 8.63 -0.24
C ALA A 25 0.80 8.83 0.17
N ILE A 26 -0.15 8.63 -0.77
CA ILE A 26 -1.59 8.70 -0.47
C ILE A 26 -1.99 7.57 0.47
N ILE A 27 -1.50 6.34 0.25
CA ILE A 27 -1.83 5.20 1.12
C ILE A 27 -1.32 5.43 2.55
N ASP A 28 -0.09 5.94 2.69
CA ASP A 28 0.52 6.21 3.99
C ASP A 28 -0.23 7.32 4.74
N GLU A 29 -0.72 8.34 4.04
CA GLU A 29 -1.57 9.40 4.62
C GLU A 29 -2.91 8.86 5.11
N GLU A 30 -3.61 8.09 4.28
CA GLU A 30 -4.94 7.56 4.59
C GLU A 30 -4.92 6.45 5.66
N LEU A 31 -3.82 5.71 5.78
CA LEU A 31 -3.62 4.65 6.77
C LEU A 31 -2.80 5.10 7.99
N ALA A 32 -2.60 6.42 8.16
CA ALA A 32 -1.88 6.97 9.30
C ALA A 32 -2.47 6.45 10.63
N GLY A 33 -1.65 5.77 11.43
CA GLY A 33 -2.04 5.17 12.71
C GLY A 33 -2.51 3.72 12.65
N GLU A 34 -2.58 3.12 11.46
CA GLU A 34 -2.83 1.69 11.28
C GLU A 34 -1.51 0.91 11.07
N ASP A 35 -1.49 -0.38 11.42
CA ASP A 35 -0.35 -1.28 11.14
C ASP A 35 -0.50 -1.83 9.71
N HIS A 36 0.14 -1.18 8.74
CA HIS A 36 0.01 -1.53 7.33
C HIS A 36 1.37 -1.74 6.65
N SER A 37 1.41 -2.61 5.63
CA SER A 37 2.64 -2.92 4.90
C SER A 37 2.40 -3.33 3.45
N LEU A 38 3.32 -2.91 2.58
CA LEU A 38 3.40 -3.38 1.20
C LEU A 38 3.90 -4.82 1.18
N VAL A 39 3.12 -5.70 0.57
CA VAL A 39 3.48 -7.09 0.32
C VAL A 39 3.99 -7.23 -1.10
N LEU A 40 5.26 -7.63 -1.24
CA LEU A 40 5.86 -7.96 -2.53
C LEU A 40 5.79 -9.48 -2.73
N TYR A 41 5.12 -9.90 -3.81
CA TYR A 41 5.10 -11.30 -4.20
C TYR A 41 6.52 -11.76 -4.55
N THR A 42 6.95 -12.85 -3.94
CA THR A 42 8.15 -13.60 -4.29
C THR A 42 7.72 -15.03 -4.65
N PRO A 43 8.13 -15.57 -5.82
CA PRO A 43 7.75 -16.90 -6.26
C PRO A 43 8.40 -18.01 -5.43
#